data_AF-A0A535F198-F1
#
_entry.id   AF-A0A535F198-F1
#
_cell.length_a   1.000
_cell.length_b   1.000
_cell.length_c   1.000
_cell.angle_alpha   90.00
_cell.angle_beta   90.00
_cell.angle_gamma   90.00
#
_symmetry.space_group_name_H-M   'P 1'
#
loop_
_entity.id
_entity.type
_entity.pdbx_description
1 polymer ?
#
loop_
_entity_poly.entity_id
_entity_poly.type
_entity_poly.pdbx_seq_one_letter_code
_entity_poly.pdbx_strand_id
1 'polypeptide(L)'
;FALALGHPYLWLSDPERSCYRALGVGRGGALNPFSFTDLWRNAYSTLRGQPWIPQQADLWQLGADFVFDADGQLTLAYRCRSSHDRPSSETVLEAFRKAARPARTRAPR
;
A
#
# COMPACT_ATOMS: atom_id res chain seq x y z
N PHE A 1 14.71 8.07 -9.03
CA PHE A 1 14.29 7.42 -7.77
C PHE A 1 14.38 5.91 -7.85
N ALA A 2 13.52 5.23 -8.62
CA ALA A 2 13.51 3.75 -8.71
C ALA A 2 14.87 3.12 -9.02
N LEU A 3 15.60 3.64 -10.02
CA LEU A 3 16.96 3.17 -10.36
C LEU A 3 17.97 3.29 -9.21
N ALA A 4 17.81 4.28 -8.33
CA ALA A 4 18.72 4.51 -7.21
C ALA A 4 18.52 3.51 -6.06
N LEU A 5 17.39 2.81 -6.01
CA LEU A 5 17.09 1.84 -4.95
C LEU A 5 17.66 0.44 -5.24
N GLY A 6 18.06 0.15 -6.48
CA GLY A 6 18.73 -1.11 -6.84
C GLY A 6 17.90 -2.37 -6.63
N HIS A 7 16.57 -2.25 -6.49
CA HIS A 7 15.69 -3.40 -6.27
C HIS A 7 15.29 -4.08 -7.59
N PRO A 8 15.06 -5.40 -7.60
CA PRO A 8 14.72 -6.17 -8.80
C PRO A 8 13.23 -6.05 -9.20
N TYR A 9 12.48 -5.12 -8.60
CA TYR A 9 11.04 -5.00 -8.79
C TYR A 9 10.68 -3.97 -9.84
N LEU A 10 9.57 -4.17 -10.55
CA LEU A 10 9.02 -3.18 -11.48
C LEU A 10 8.42 -2.00 -10.71
N TRP A 11 8.78 -0.79 -11.13
CA TRP A 11 8.21 0.45 -10.62
C TRP A 11 7.31 1.03 -11.70
N LEU A 12 6.00 1.00 -11.45
CA LEU A 12 5.00 1.50 -12.37
C LEU A 12 4.52 2.89 -11.92
N SER A 13 4.20 3.75 -12.88
CA SER A 13 3.58 5.05 -12.63
C SER A 13 2.10 5.00 -13.01
N ASP A 14 1.24 5.53 -12.15
CA ASP A 14 -0.20 5.72 -12.41
C ASP A 14 -0.56 7.22 -12.29
N PRO A 15 -0.14 8.08 -13.26
CA PRO A 15 -0.34 9.53 -13.17
C PRO A 15 -1.81 9.92 -13.11
N GLU A 16 -2.66 9.19 -13.84
CA GLU A 16 -4.11 9.44 -13.89
C GLU A 16 -4.86 8.86 -12.69
N ARG A 17 -4.18 8.11 -11.82
CA ARG A 17 -4.75 7.40 -10.66
C ARG A 17 -5.87 6.42 -11.05
N SER A 18 -5.83 5.85 -12.25
CA SER A 18 -6.89 4.99 -12.76
C SER A 18 -6.88 3.63 -12.06
N CYS A 19 -5.71 3.01 -11.92
CA CYS A 19 -5.53 1.79 -11.14
C CYS A 19 -5.83 2.03 -9.66
N TYR A 20 -5.35 3.15 -9.10
CA TYR A 20 -5.60 3.53 -7.71
C TYR A 20 -7.10 3.60 -7.38
N ARG A 21 -7.90 4.22 -8.27
CA ARG A 21 -9.36 4.31 -8.13
C ARG A 21 -10.04 2.95 -8.36
N ALA A 22 -9.64 2.20 -9.38
CA ALA A 22 -10.22 0.90 -9.70
C ALA A 22 -10.01 -0.13 -8.58
N LEU A 23 -8.85 -0.10 -7.92
CA LEU A 23 -8.53 -0.94 -6.77
C LEU A 23 -9.18 -0.43 -5.46
N GLY A 24 -9.84 0.73 -5.50
CA GLY A 24 -10.57 1.30 -4.38
C GLY A 24 -9.67 1.60 -3.18
N VAL A 25 -8.40 1.98 -3.39
CA VAL A 25 -7.47 2.29 -2.29
C VAL A 25 -8.02 3.44 -1.43
N GLY A 26 -8.58 4.45 -2.10
CA GLY A 26 -9.30 5.55 -1.47
C GLY A 26 -8.38 6.55 -0.76
N ARG A 27 -8.97 7.68 -0.32
CA ARG A 27 -8.29 8.64 0.57
C ARG A 27 -8.59 8.29 2.03
N GLY A 28 -7.71 8.69 2.94
CA GLY A 28 -7.98 8.62 4.37
C GLY A 28 -9.26 9.37 4.74
N GLY A 29 -9.93 8.91 5.80
CA GLY A 29 -11.15 9.54 6.30
C GLY A 29 -10.94 11.00 6.72
N ALA A 30 -12.05 11.72 6.94
CA ALA A 30 -12.04 13.14 7.30
C ALA A 30 -11.22 13.48 8.57
N LEU A 31 -10.95 12.49 9.41
CA LEU A 31 -10.27 12.63 10.71
C LEU A 31 -8.77 12.26 10.69
N ASN A 32 -8.08 12.53 9.58
CA ASN A 32 -6.60 12.56 9.45
C ASN A 32 -5.94 11.24 8.97
N PRO A 33 -5.11 11.26 7.91
CA PRO A 33 -4.26 10.12 7.50
C PRO A 33 -3.10 9.82 8.47
N PHE A 34 -2.79 10.75 9.38
CA PHE A 34 -1.76 10.60 10.39
C PHE A 34 -2.35 10.11 11.71
N SER A 35 -1.76 9.06 12.29
CA SER A 35 -2.09 8.64 13.65
C SER A 35 -1.54 9.61 14.68
N PHE A 36 -2.06 9.59 15.92
CA PHE A 36 -1.51 10.36 17.04
C PHE A 36 0.00 10.13 17.22
N THR A 37 0.44 8.88 17.07
CA THR A 37 1.86 8.50 17.11
C THR A 37 2.69 9.20 16.04
N ASP A 38 2.12 9.40 14.85
CA ASP A 38 2.80 10.07 13.73
C ASP A 38 2.99 11.56 14.00
N LEU A 39 1.97 12.19 14.58
CA LEU A 39 2.04 13.58 15.01
C LEU A 39 3.12 13.77 16.08
N TRP A 40 3.18 12.89 17.08
CA TRP A 40 4.22 12.93 18.11
C TRP A 40 5.62 12.74 17.56
N ARG A 41 5.81 11.74 16.70
CA ARG A 41 7.11 11.47 16.09
C ARG A 41 7.58 12.67 15.25
N ASN A 42 6.67 13.29 14.50
CA ASN A 42 6.98 14.47 13.71
C ASN A 42 7.33 15.68 14.61
N ALA A 43 6.55 15.94 15.66
CA ALA A 43 6.85 17.01 16.62
C ALA A 43 8.22 16.81 17.27
N TYR A 44 8.55 15.58 17.68
CA TYR A 44 9.85 15.25 18.25
C TYR A 44 11.02 15.47 17.28
N SER A 45 10.87 15.01 16.04
CA SER A 45 11.88 15.21 14.98
C SER A 45 12.07 16.71 14.67
N THR A 46 10.99 17.48 14.65
CA THR A 46 11.04 18.93 14.43
C THR A 46 11.78 19.64 15.56
N LEU A 47 11.55 19.27 16.82
CA LEU A 47 12.29 19.80 17.98
C LEU A 47 13.79 19.45 17.93
N ARG A 48 14.17 18.36 17.26
CA ARG A 48 15.58 17.98 17.02
C ARG A 48 16.18 18.62 15.75
N GLY A 49 15.51 19.59 15.13
CA GLY A 49 15.99 20.26 13.93
C GLY A 49 15.94 19.40 12.66
N GLN A 50 15.10 18.37 12.65
CA GLN A 50 14.85 17.50 11.49
C GLN A 50 13.35 17.58 11.13
N PRO A 51 12.89 18.74 10.61
CA PRO A 51 11.48 18.91 10.28
C PRO A 51 11.06 17.90 9.21
N TRP A 52 9.87 17.31 9.37
CA TRP A 52 9.31 16.45 8.34
C TRP A 52 8.89 17.30 7.13
N ILE A 53 9.38 16.93 5.96
CA ILE A 53 9.00 17.55 4.69
C ILE A 53 8.10 16.55 3.95
N PRO A 54 6.85 16.91 3.63
CA PRO A 54 5.98 16.03 2.86
C PRO A 54 6.58 15.74 1.48
N GLN A 55 6.76 14.46 1.17
CA GLN A 55 7.26 13.99 -0.13
C GLN A 55 6.13 13.67 -1.12
N GLN A 56 4.88 13.68 -0.66
CA GLN A 56 3.70 13.41 -1.46
C GLN A 56 2.88 14.70 -1.66
N ALA A 57 2.34 14.88 -2.86
CA ALA A 57 1.48 16.03 -3.19
C ALA A 57 0.11 15.96 -2.48
N ASP A 58 -0.38 14.75 -2.19
CA ASP A 58 -1.67 14.52 -1.55
C ASP A 58 -1.47 13.68 -0.28
N LEU A 59 -1.46 14.34 0.88
CA LEU A 59 -1.20 13.69 2.17
C LEU A 59 -2.32 12.73 2.59
N TRP A 60 -3.50 12.86 1.99
CA TRP A 60 -4.65 11.99 2.25
C TRP A 60 -4.64 10.74 1.37
N GLN A 61 -3.70 10.65 0.42
CA GLN A 61 -3.52 9.45 -0.39
C GLN A 61 -2.92 8.33 0.46
N LEU A 62 -3.72 7.30 0.75
CA LEU A 62 -3.26 6.14 1.50
C LEU A 62 -2.62 5.09 0.60
N GLY A 63 -1.76 4.27 1.21
CA GLY A 63 -1.19 3.09 0.56
C GLY A 63 -2.16 1.91 0.57
N ALA A 64 -1.81 0.87 -0.18
CA ALA A 64 -2.45 -0.42 -0.13
C ALA A 64 -1.48 -1.49 -0.64
N ASP A 65 -1.71 -2.72 -0.21
CA ASP A 65 -0.97 -3.91 -0.62
C ASP A 65 -1.96 -4.91 -1.20
N PHE A 66 -1.66 -5.40 -2.39
CA PHE A 66 -2.49 -6.37 -3.12
C PHE A 66 -1.66 -7.58 -3.51
N VAL A 67 -2.28 -8.77 -3.46
CA VAL A 67 -1.72 -10.00 -4.02
C VAL A 67 -2.73 -10.57 -4.99
N PHE A 68 -2.25 -10.89 -6.18
CA PHE A 68 -3.02 -11.53 -7.24
C PHE A 68 -2.47 -12.94 -7.50
N ASP A 69 -3.33 -13.84 -7.95
CA ASP A 69 -2.91 -15.11 -8.54
C ASP A 69 -2.56 -14.97 -10.03
N ALA A 70 -2.17 -16.08 -10.66
CA ALA A 70 -1.78 -16.11 -12.07
C ALA A 70 -2.94 -15.77 -13.04
N ASP A 71 -4.19 -15.93 -12.60
CA ASP A 71 -5.40 -15.62 -13.36
C ASP A 71 -5.90 -14.18 -13.09
N GLY A 72 -5.12 -13.39 -12.34
CA GLY A 72 -5.45 -12.01 -11.99
C GLY A 72 -6.54 -11.87 -10.92
N GLN A 73 -6.84 -12.93 -10.16
CA GLN A 73 -7.78 -12.85 -9.04
C GLN A 73 -7.07 -12.40 -7.77
N LEU A 74 -7.74 -11.56 -6.98
CA LEU A 74 -7.22 -11.08 -5.70
C LEU A 74 -7.22 -12.18 -4.64
N THR A 75 -6.06 -12.46 -4.06
CA THR A 75 -5.92 -13.29 -2.85
C THR A 75 -5.67 -12.45 -1.59
N LEU A 76 -5.26 -11.19 -1.75
CA LEU A 76 -5.21 -10.17 -0.70
C LEU A 76 -5.54 -8.80 -1.27
N ALA A 77 -6.37 -8.05 -0.55
CA ALA A 77 -6.57 -6.62 -0.75
C ALA A 77 -6.53 -5.92 0.61
N TYR A 78 -5.36 -5.37 0.96
CA TYR A 78 -5.16 -4.64 2.20
C TYR A 78 -5.10 -3.14 1.91
N ARG A 79 -6.12 -2.40 2.35
CA ARG A 79 -6.18 -0.94 2.23
C ARG A 79 -5.71 -0.33 3.54
N CYS A 80 -4.67 0.47 3.49
CA CYS A 80 -4.10 1.07 4.69
C CYS A 80 -5.10 2.08 5.28
N ARG A 81 -5.10 2.23 6.60
CA ARG A 81 -5.92 3.23 7.32
C ARG A 81 -5.13 4.48 7.72
N SER A 82 -3.80 4.39 7.73
CA SER A 82 -2.87 5.49 7.98
C SER A 82 -1.59 5.31 7.17
N SER A 83 -0.70 6.30 7.19
CA SER A 83 0.57 6.25 6.44
C SER A 83 1.46 5.05 6.82
N HIS A 84 1.40 4.57 8.06
CA HIS A 84 2.22 3.46 8.58
C HIS A 84 1.49 2.12 8.69
N ASP A 85 0.17 2.11 8.50
CA ASP A 85 -0.61 0.87 8.50
C ASP A 85 -0.17 -0.01 7.34
N ARG A 86 0.27 -1.24 7.60
CA ARG A 86 0.70 -2.22 6.59
C ARG A 86 0.28 -3.61 7.07
N PRO A 87 -0.02 -4.56 6.16
CA PRO A 87 -0.26 -5.94 6.56
C PRO A 87 1.01 -6.53 7.19
N SER A 88 0.86 -7.52 8.07
CA SER A 88 2.01 -8.29 8.55
C SER A 88 2.64 -9.08 7.41
N SER A 89 3.94 -9.35 7.50
CA SER A 89 4.65 -10.21 6.55
C SER A 89 4.00 -11.60 6.44
N GLU A 90 3.52 -12.15 7.55
CA GLU A 90 2.79 -13.41 7.60
C GLU A 90 1.51 -13.38 6.76
N THR A 91 0.72 -12.31 6.88
CA THR A 91 -0.50 -12.11 6.08
C THR A 91 -0.19 -12.13 4.58
N VAL A 92 0.89 -11.44 4.18
CA VAL A 92 1.33 -11.37 2.78
C VAL A 92 1.81 -12.73 2.28
N LEU A 93 2.61 -13.45 3.09
CA LEU A 93 3.11 -14.79 2.74
C LEU A 93 1.98 -15.81 2.61
N GLU A 94 0.96 -15.76 3.46
CA GLU A 94 -0.23 -16.59 3.34
C GLU A 94 -1.01 -16.31 2.06
N ALA A 95 -1.15 -15.04 1.68
CA ALA A 95 -1.79 -14.65 0.43
C ALA A 95 -1.01 -15.17 -0.79
N PHE A 96 0.33 -15.11 -0.77
CA PHE A 96 1.15 -15.70 -1.82
C PHE A 96 1.00 -17.21 -1.92
N ARG A 97 0.94 -17.93 -0.79
CA ARG A 97 0.68 -19.38 -0.80
C ARG A 97 -0.69 -19.71 -1.39
N LYS A 98 -1.71 -18.88 -1.14
CA LYS A 98 -3.03 -19.03 -1.76
C LYS A 98 -2.95 -18.78 -3.28
N ALA A 99 -2.25 -17.74 -3.70
CA ALA A 99 -2.08 -17.37 -5.11
C ALA A 99 -1.28 -18.40 -5.92
N ALA A 100 -0.32 -19.09 -5.29
CA ALA A 100 0.50 -20.11 -5.92
C ALA A 100 -0.20 -21.47 -6.06
N ARG A 101 -1.36 -21.68 -5.43
CA ARG A 101 -2.11 -22.93 -5.58
C ARG A 101 -2.74 -22.97 -6.97
N PRO A 102 -2.63 -24.09 -7.70
CA PRO A 102 -3.31 -24.23 -8.99
C PRO A 102 -4.82 -24.04 -8.78
N ALA A 103 -5.43 -23.25 -9.66
CA ALA A 103 -6.86 -23.01 -9.66
C ALA A 103 -7.57 -24.38 -9.62
N ARG A 104 -8.39 -24.62 -8.59
CA ARG A 104 -9.26 -25.81 -8.57
C ARG A 104 -10.11 -25.71 -9.83
N THR A 105 -9.97 -26.68 -10.72
CA THR A 105 -10.68 -26.81 -11.99
C THR A 105 -12.12 -26.37 -11.81
N ARG A 106 -12.46 -25.17 -12.29
CA ARG A 106 -13.86 -24.71 -12.29
C ARG A 106 -14.57 -25.48 -13.38
N ALA A 107 -15.54 -26.31 -13.00
CA ALA A 107 -16.47 -26.87 -13.97
C ALA A 107 -17.16 -25.73 -14.74
N PRO A 108 -17.33 -25.87 -16.07
CA PRO A 108 -18.01 -24.85 -16.87
C PRO A 108 -19.45 -24.65 -16.37
N ARG A 109 -19.89 -23.39 -16.38
CA ARG A 109 -21.29 -22.99 -16.13
C ARG A 109 -22.15 -23.30 -17.33
#